data_AF-A0A959B5W9-F1
#
_entry.id   AF-A0A959B5W9-F1
#
_cell.length_a   1.000
_cell.length_b   1.000
_cell.length_c   1.000
_cell.angle_alpha   90.00
_cell.angle_beta   90.00
_cell.angle_gamma   90.00
#
_symmetry.space_group_name_H-M   'P 1'
#
loop_
_entity.id
_entity.type
_entity.pdbx_description
1 polymer ?
#
loop_
_entity_poly.entity_id
_entity_poly.type
_entity_poly.pdbx_seq_one_letter_code
_entity_poly.pdbx_strand_id
1 'polypeptide(L)'
;MAFIATGIVGINIEDSIDLNPVLIDEMEFCERISAIRALSDSLGFHLVINARTDSFYTSSGSPREKLSESIKRGNKYREAGADCIFVQPVWEKETISTLVKEINAPINILSNPAIGAGLPPSVRELQDLGVARLSLGSSLMKATLALIKKVADELSKKGTYNILLDALTPLPDAALAYKMAIGLNK
;
A
#
# COMPACT_ATOMS: atom_id res chain seq x y z
N MET A 1 -19.28 -11.60 -6.78
CA MET A 1 -18.79 -12.98 -6.95
C MET A 1 -17.49 -13.10 -7.71
N ALA A 2 -17.30 -12.41 -8.84
CA ALA A 2 -16.16 -12.63 -9.74
C ALA A 2 -14.78 -12.63 -9.05
N PHE A 3 -14.52 -11.72 -8.11
CA PHE A 3 -13.21 -11.63 -7.44
C PHE A 3 -13.01 -12.67 -6.34
N ILE A 4 -13.99 -12.92 -5.46
CA ILE A 4 -13.83 -13.90 -4.37
C ILE A 4 -13.55 -15.30 -4.93
N ALA A 5 -14.17 -15.65 -6.06
CA ALA A 5 -13.95 -16.92 -6.74
C ALA A 5 -12.52 -17.10 -7.29
N THR A 6 -11.70 -16.04 -7.38
CA THR A 6 -10.29 -16.16 -7.80
C THR A 6 -9.35 -16.55 -6.66
N GLY A 7 -9.85 -16.65 -5.42
CA GLY A 7 -9.06 -17.03 -4.24
C GLY A 7 -8.40 -15.85 -3.51
N ILE A 8 -8.79 -14.60 -3.80
CA ILE A 8 -8.33 -13.46 -3.00
C ILE A 8 -8.84 -13.53 -1.56
N VAL A 9 -8.01 -13.09 -0.63
CA VAL A 9 -8.35 -13.01 0.82
C VAL A 9 -8.49 -11.59 1.32
N GLY A 10 -8.25 -10.60 0.47
CA GLY A 10 -8.47 -9.21 0.80
C GLY A 10 -8.46 -8.30 -0.42
N ILE A 11 -8.98 -7.10 -0.22
CA ILE A 11 -9.07 -6.05 -1.25
C ILE A 11 -8.59 -4.71 -0.68
N ASN A 12 -8.14 -3.84 -1.59
CA ASN A 12 -8.07 -2.41 -1.33
C ASN A 12 -9.25 -1.74 -2.06
N ILE A 13 -9.93 -0.82 -1.40
CA ILE A 13 -10.96 0.05 -2.00
C ILE A 13 -10.70 1.48 -1.57
N GLU A 14 -10.87 2.45 -2.46
CA GLU A 14 -10.47 3.85 -2.24
C GLU A 14 -11.61 4.86 -2.40
N ASP A 15 -11.55 5.92 -1.61
CA ASP A 15 -12.57 6.95 -1.50
C ASP A 15 -12.37 8.13 -2.46
N SER A 16 -11.61 7.95 -3.54
CA SER A 16 -11.42 8.96 -4.59
C SER A 16 -11.85 8.46 -5.97
N ILE A 17 -12.21 9.41 -6.85
CA ILE A 17 -12.63 9.12 -8.24
C ILE A 17 -11.50 9.51 -9.21
N ASP A 18 -11.06 8.56 -10.04
CA ASP A 18 -10.22 8.77 -11.23
C ASP A 18 -8.87 9.50 -11.01
N LEU A 19 -8.25 9.91 -12.13
CA LEU A 19 -7.00 10.68 -12.21
C LEU A 19 -7.14 12.13 -11.69
N ASN A 20 -8.34 12.58 -11.37
CA ASN A 20 -8.64 13.89 -10.76
C ASN A 20 -9.18 13.64 -9.34
N PRO A 21 -8.31 13.56 -8.33
CA PRO A 21 -8.67 12.97 -7.06
C PRO A 21 -9.65 13.88 -6.31
N VAL A 22 -10.95 13.57 -6.40
CA VAL A 22 -11.99 14.16 -5.55
C VAL A 22 -12.48 13.08 -4.61
N LEU A 23 -12.56 13.41 -3.32
CA LEU A 23 -13.11 12.47 -2.34
C LEU A 23 -14.60 12.27 -2.59
N ILE A 24 -14.99 11.00 -2.58
CA ILE A 24 -16.37 10.57 -2.49
C ILE A 24 -16.92 11.04 -1.14
N ASP A 25 -18.23 11.28 -1.10
CA ASP A 25 -18.93 11.52 0.15
C ASP A 25 -18.62 10.39 1.16
N GLU A 26 -18.38 10.78 2.41
CA GLU A 26 -17.97 9.86 3.46
C GLU A 26 -19.02 8.76 3.70
N MET A 27 -20.31 9.12 3.66
CA MET A 27 -21.40 8.17 3.89
C MET A 27 -21.58 7.24 2.71
N GLU A 28 -21.50 7.77 1.48
CA GLU A 28 -21.53 6.94 0.27
C GLU A 28 -20.40 5.89 0.28
N PHE A 29 -19.20 6.27 0.70
CA PHE A 29 -18.09 5.31 0.79
C PHE A 29 -18.29 4.28 1.92
N CYS A 30 -18.85 4.69 3.05
CA CYS A 30 -19.23 3.76 4.13
C CYS A 30 -20.28 2.73 3.68
N GLU A 31 -21.26 3.15 2.88
CA GLU A 31 -22.27 2.24 2.30
C GLU A 31 -21.61 1.20 1.39
N ARG A 32 -20.62 1.59 0.58
CA ARG A 32 -19.85 0.66 -0.26
C ARG A 32 -19.07 -0.37 0.57
N ILE A 33 -18.40 0.06 1.64
CA ILE A 33 -17.70 -0.85 2.56
C ILE A 33 -18.69 -1.81 3.21
N SER A 34 -19.82 -1.30 3.72
CA SER A 34 -20.86 -2.09 4.39
C SER A 34 -21.47 -3.13 3.44
N ALA A 35 -21.70 -2.76 2.18
CA ALA A 35 -22.20 -3.68 1.15
C ALA A 35 -21.20 -4.81 0.86
N ILE A 36 -19.90 -4.51 0.78
CA ILE A 36 -18.86 -5.53 0.59
C ILE A 36 -18.78 -6.45 1.81
N ARG A 37 -18.82 -5.90 3.03
CA ARG A 37 -18.83 -6.68 4.27
C ARG A 37 -20.03 -7.62 4.32
N ALA A 38 -21.23 -7.11 4.11
CA ALA A 38 -22.46 -7.90 4.11
C ALA A 38 -22.42 -9.04 3.07
N LEU A 39 -21.92 -8.75 1.86
CA LEU A 39 -21.73 -9.78 0.84
C LEU A 39 -20.72 -10.83 1.30
N SER A 40 -19.57 -10.43 1.83
CA SER A 40 -18.55 -11.34 2.34
C SER A 40 -19.11 -12.28 3.40
N ASP A 41 -19.81 -11.72 4.39
CA ASP A 41 -20.38 -12.47 5.50
C ASP A 41 -21.50 -13.42 5.04
N SER A 42 -22.32 -13.00 4.07
CA SER A 42 -23.36 -13.86 3.46
C SER A 42 -22.80 -15.10 2.75
N LEU A 43 -21.51 -15.07 2.41
CA LEU A 43 -20.80 -16.18 1.77
C LEU A 43 -20.02 -17.05 2.77
N GLY A 44 -20.11 -16.74 4.07
CA GLY A 44 -19.33 -17.44 5.10
C GLY A 44 -17.81 -17.26 4.93
N PHE A 45 -17.39 -16.18 4.26
CA PHE A 45 -16.01 -15.89 3.95
C PHE A 45 -15.63 -14.54 4.55
N HIS A 46 -14.52 -14.46 5.28
CA HIS A 46 -14.04 -13.19 5.82
C HIS A 46 -13.02 -12.55 4.86
N LEU A 47 -13.51 -11.77 3.91
CA LEU A 47 -12.66 -10.95 3.05
C LEU A 47 -12.10 -9.80 3.88
N VAL A 48 -10.77 -9.64 3.87
CA VAL A 48 -10.10 -8.50 4.50
C VAL A 48 -10.33 -7.24 3.66
N ILE A 49 -10.98 -6.23 4.25
CA ILE A 49 -11.25 -4.96 3.59
C ILE A 49 -10.23 -3.92 4.09
N ASN A 50 -9.32 -3.52 3.21
CA ASN A 50 -8.38 -2.42 3.45
C ASN A 50 -8.93 -1.14 2.82
N ALA A 51 -9.62 -0.33 3.62
CA ALA A 51 -10.25 0.90 3.16
C ALA A 51 -9.20 2.01 3.08
N ARG A 52 -9.00 2.53 1.87
CA ARG A 52 -8.04 3.58 1.55
C ARG A 52 -8.72 4.93 1.59
N THR A 53 -8.13 5.88 2.31
CA THR A 53 -8.46 7.30 2.18
C THR A 53 -7.35 8.06 1.48
N ASP A 54 -7.75 8.85 0.49
CA ASP A 54 -6.87 9.72 -0.28
C ASP A 54 -6.89 11.16 0.20
N SER A 55 -7.42 11.44 1.39
CA SER A 55 -7.53 12.81 1.91
C SER A 55 -6.19 13.57 1.95
N PHE A 56 -5.06 12.90 2.17
CA PHE A 56 -3.73 13.52 2.03
C PHE A 56 -3.36 13.85 0.58
N TYR A 57 -3.79 13.02 -0.37
CA TYR A 57 -3.51 13.13 -1.79
C TYR A 57 -4.40 14.17 -2.49
N THR A 58 -5.67 14.24 -2.13
CA THR A 58 -6.72 15.01 -2.81
C THR A 58 -6.97 16.38 -2.21
N SER A 59 -6.84 16.52 -0.89
CA SER A 59 -7.33 17.72 -0.20
C SER A 59 -6.36 18.89 -0.36
N SER A 60 -6.90 20.10 -0.55
CA SER A 60 -6.16 21.36 -0.58
C SER A 60 -5.93 21.98 0.82
N GLY A 61 -6.43 21.34 1.88
CA GLY A 61 -6.28 21.78 3.26
C GLY A 61 -4.84 21.70 3.78
N SER A 62 -4.60 22.34 4.92
CA SER A 62 -3.36 22.23 5.70
C SER A 62 -3.08 20.77 6.12
N PRO A 63 -1.83 20.42 6.45
CA PRO A 63 -1.49 19.09 6.95
C PRO A 63 -2.35 18.64 8.14
N ARG A 64 -2.74 19.57 9.02
CA ARG A 64 -3.60 19.28 10.17
C ARG A 64 -5.04 18.94 9.75
N GLU A 65 -5.58 19.65 8.77
CA GLU A 65 -6.92 19.37 8.24
C GLU A 65 -6.95 18.01 7.52
N LYS A 66 -5.92 17.72 6.72
CA LYS A 66 -5.74 16.41 6.07
C LYS A 66 -5.69 15.27 7.08
N LEU A 67 -4.91 15.44 8.15
CA LEU A 67 -4.80 14.46 9.24
C LEU A 67 -6.15 14.24 9.94
N SER A 68 -6.84 15.33 10.29
CA SER A 68 -8.15 15.27 10.94
C SER A 68 -9.19 14.56 10.06
N GLU A 69 -9.19 14.84 8.76
CA GLU A 69 -10.08 14.20 7.79
C GLU A 69 -9.77 12.70 7.62
N SER A 70 -8.49 12.32 7.52
CA SER A 70 -8.06 10.92 7.49
C SER A 70 -8.50 10.15 8.73
N ILE A 71 -8.40 10.74 9.92
CA ILE A 71 -8.79 10.12 11.19
C ILE A 71 -10.30 9.94 11.27
N LYS A 72 -11.07 10.97 10.91
CA LYS A 72 -12.53 10.94 10.86
C LYS A 72 -13.00 9.82 9.92
N ARG A 73 -12.54 9.84 8.68
CA ARG A 73 -12.87 8.83 7.67
C ARG A 73 -12.41 7.44 8.06
N GLY A 74 -11.17 7.29 8.54
CA GLY A 74 -10.64 6.00 8.97
C GLY A 74 -11.48 5.31 10.03
N ASN A 75 -11.92 6.05 11.05
CA ASN A 75 -12.82 5.52 12.08
C ASN A 75 -14.21 5.17 11.53
N LYS A 76 -14.76 6.01 10.64
CA LYS A 76 -16.04 5.74 9.97
C LYS A 76 -15.99 4.50 9.08
N TYR A 77 -14.91 4.33 8.33
CA TYR A 77 -14.68 3.17 7.48
C TYR A 77 -14.51 1.90 8.32
N ARG A 78 -13.87 2.01 9.49
CA ARG A 78 -13.82 0.93 10.47
C ARG A 78 -15.21 0.56 10.99
N GLU A 79 -16.02 1.54 11.39
CA GLU A 79 -17.43 1.33 11.80
C GLU A 79 -18.25 0.65 10.69
N ALA A 80 -17.99 0.98 9.42
CA ALA A 80 -18.66 0.39 8.26
C ALA A 80 -18.21 -1.06 7.94
N GLY A 81 -17.19 -1.59 8.63
CA GLY A 81 -16.74 -2.97 8.47
C GLY A 81 -15.40 -3.17 7.77
N ALA A 82 -14.59 -2.10 7.63
CA ALA A 82 -13.19 -2.23 7.22
C ALA A 82 -12.36 -2.92 8.32
N ASP A 83 -11.39 -3.73 7.90
CA ASP A 83 -10.46 -4.43 8.81
C ASP A 83 -9.15 -3.69 8.97
N CYS A 84 -8.77 -2.88 7.99
CA CYS A 84 -7.53 -2.10 7.97
C CYS A 84 -7.79 -0.75 7.27
N ILE A 85 -7.13 0.30 7.73
CA ILE A 85 -7.21 1.63 7.13
C ILE A 85 -5.88 1.97 6.46
N PHE A 86 -5.97 2.38 5.21
CA PHE A 86 -4.83 2.78 4.39
C PHE A 86 -4.86 4.29 4.16
N VAL A 87 -3.90 5.01 4.74
CA VAL A 87 -3.75 6.46 4.56
C VAL A 87 -2.52 6.74 3.70
N GLN A 88 -2.69 7.53 2.63
CA GLN A 88 -1.56 7.92 1.79
C GLN A 88 -1.74 9.25 1.03
N PRO A 89 -0.63 9.88 0.62
CA PRO A 89 0.73 9.61 1.08
C PRO A 89 0.98 10.23 2.46
N VAL A 90 1.68 9.50 3.33
CA VAL A 90 2.19 10.01 4.61
C VAL A 90 3.58 9.42 4.85
N TRP A 91 4.51 10.23 5.36
CA TRP A 91 5.88 9.80 5.60
C TRP A 91 6.47 10.35 6.90
N GLU A 92 5.88 11.40 7.48
CA GLU A 92 6.33 11.95 8.76
C GLU A 92 6.00 11.01 9.91
N LYS A 93 7.00 10.75 10.75
CA LYS A 93 6.89 9.85 11.92
C LYS A 93 5.76 10.29 12.85
N GLU A 94 5.64 11.59 13.08
CA GLU A 94 4.65 12.20 13.96
C GLU A 94 3.24 11.98 13.41
N THR A 95 3.03 12.22 12.11
CA THR A 95 1.75 11.98 11.43
C THR A 95 1.35 10.51 11.51
N ILE A 96 2.28 9.59 11.21
CA ILE A 96 2.02 8.14 11.26
C ILE A 96 1.68 7.70 12.69
N SER A 97 2.41 8.20 13.69
CA SER A 97 2.15 7.93 15.11
C SER A 97 0.75 8.36 15.52
N THR A 98 0.33 9.57 15.11
CA THR A 98 -1.03 10.06 15.39
C THR A 98 -2.09 9.20 14.71
N LEU A 99 -1.90 8.80 13.45
CA LEU A 99 -2.83 7.93 12.74
C LEU A 99 -3.01 6.58 13.45
N VAL A 100 -1.92 5.94 13.86
CA VAL A 100 -1.97 4.67 14.60
C VAL A 100 -2.69 4.83 15.94
N LYS A 101 -2.49 5.97 16.62
CA LYS A 101 -3.10 6.24 17.91
C LYS A 101 -4.60 6.56 17.82
N GLU A 102 -5.02 7.30 16.80
CA GLU A 102 -6.36 7.91 16.75
C GLU A 102 -7.35 7.18 15.83
N ILE A 103 -6.89 6.24 15.01
CA ILE A 103 -7.76 5.36 14.22
C ILE A 103 -7.88 4.01 14.92
N ASN A 104 -9.11 3.60 15.23
CA ASN A 104 -9.40 2.36 15.95
C ASN A 104 -9.33 1.11 15.06
N ALA A 105 -8.28 1.00 14.24
CA ALA A 105 -8.06 -0.09 13.29
C ALA A 105 -6.56 -0.24 12.96
N PRO A 106 -6.12 -1.45 12.54
CA PRO A 106 -4.81 -1.65 11.93
C PRO A 106 -4.52 -0.64 10.80
N ILE A 107 -3.34 -0.03 10.81
CA ILE A 107 -2.91 0.94 9.79
C ILE A 107 -2.03 0.31 8.73
N ASN A 108 -2.32 0.62 7.46
CA ASN A 108 -1.48 0.36 6.30
C ASN A 108 -0.84 1.66 5.79
N ILE A 109 0.48 1.65 5.59
CA ILE A 109 1.25 2.78 5.04
C ILE A 109 1.84 2.40 3.67
N LEU A 110 1.93 3.35 2.75
CA LEU A 110 2.65 3.18 1.48
C LEU A 110 4.10 3.69 1.60
N SER A 111 5.06 2.84 1.27
CA SER A 111 6.43 3.26 0.95
C SER A 111 6.58 3.38 -0.57
N ASN A 112 6.42 4.60 -1.07
CA ASN A 112 6.60 4.90 -2.49
C ASN A 112 7.22 6.28 -2.70
N PRO A 113 8.50 6.37 -3.08
CA PRO A 113 9.18 7.65 -3.27
C PRO A 113 8.60 8.48 -4.42
N ALA A 114 7.76 7.89 -5.27
CA ALA A 114 7.11 8.58 -6.37
C ALA A 114 5.72 9.15 -6.00
N ILE A 115 5.27 8.97 -4.75
CA ILE A 115 3.98 9.51 -4.27
C ILE A 115 4.24 10.19 -2.92
N GLY A 116 4.28 11.53 -2.93
CA GLY A 116 4.61 12.35 -1.76
C GLY A 116 5.97 13.04 -1.89
N ALA A 117 6.41 13.72 -0.82
CA ALA A 117 7.67 14.45 -0.76
C ALA A 117 8.76 13.74 0.07
N GLY A 118 8.47 12.54 0.60
CA GLY A 118 9.39 11.81 1.47
C GLY A 118 9.14 10.30 1.49
N LEU A 119 10.00 9.60 2.22
CA LEU A 119 9.87 8.17 2.50
C LEU A 119 9.50 7.97 3.97
N PRO A 120 8.60 7.02 4.29
CA PRO A 120 8.29 6.70 5.68
C PRO A 120 9.53 6.14 6.40
N PRO A 121 9.51 6.10 7.75
CA PRO A 121 10.56 5.46 8.56
C PRO A 121 10.85 4.00 8.14
N SER A 122 11.94 3.45 8.66
CA SER A 122 12.30 2.05 8.40
C SER A 122 11.18 1.09 8.82
N VAL A 123 11.17 -0.13 8.27
CA VAL A 123 10.19 -1.18 8.62
C VAL A 123 10.14 -1.40 10.13
N ARG A 124 11.30 -1.41 10.79
CA ARG A 124 11.41 -1.58 12.24
C ARG A 124 10.77 -0.42 13.00
N GLU A 125 11.07 0.82 12.60
CA GLU A 125 10.47 1.99 13.24
C GLU A 125 8.95 2.05 13.03
N LEU A 126 8.46 1.68 11.84
CA LEU A 126 7.03 1.58 11.57
C LEU A 126 6.36 0.51 12.45
N GLN A 127 7.01 -0.63 12.63
CA GLN A 127 6.55 -1.68 13.54
C GLN A 127 6.52 -1.19 14.99
N ASP A 128 7.56 -0.48 15.45
CA ASP A 128 7.62 0.10 16.80
C ASP A 128 6.54 1.16 17.02
N LEU A 129 6.11 1.87 15.96
CA LEU A 129 4.99 2.80 15.99
C LEU A 129 3.61 2.12 16.01
N GLY A 130 3.54 0.81 15.75
CA GLY A 130 2.28 0.05 15.69
C GLY A 130 1.62 0.00 14.31
N VAL A 131 2.34 0.33 13.23
CA VAL A 131 1.86 0.12 11.86
C VAL A 131 1.71 -1.37 11.59
N ALA A 132 0.53 -1.79 11.16
CA ALA A 132 0.20 -3.19 10.95
C ALA A 132 0.62 -3.71 9.57
N ARG A 133 0.71 -2.82 8.57
CA ARG A 133 1.04 -3.18 7.19
C ARG A 133 1.85 -2.08 6.50
N LEU A 134 2.89 -2.50 5.78
CA LEU A 134 3.61 -1.64 4.83
C LEU A 134 3.38 -2.18 3.43
N SER A 135 2.88 -1.34 2.54
CA SER A 135 2.73 -1.63 1.12
C SER A 135 3.80 -0.88 0.31
N LEU A 136 4.24 -1.43 -0.83
CA LEU A 136 5.21 -0.78 -1.72
C LEU A 136 4.57 -0.21 -2.99
N GLY A 137 3.28 -0.49 -3.24
CA GLY A 137 2.57 -0.05 -4.45
C GLY A 137 3.36 -0.32 -5.73
N SER A 138 3.47 0.70 -6.58
CA SER A 138 4.23 0.61 -7.84
C SER A 138 5.76 0.65 -7.68
N SER A 139 6.31 0.82 -6.47
CA SER A 139 7.73 1.15 -6.26
C SER A 139 8.68 0.08 -6.81
N LEU A 140 8.37 -1.20 -6.59
CA LEU A 140 9.20 -2.30 -7.10
C LEU A 140 9.24 -2.31 -8.64
N MET A 141 8.07 -2.20 -9.29
CA MET A 141 8.00 -2.08 -10.74
C MET A 141 8.79 -0.86 -11.23
N LYS A 142 8.62 0.31 -10.62
CA LYS A 142 9.37 1.52 -10.98
C LYS A 142 10.88 1.35 -10.80
N ALA A 143 11.31 0.61 -9.76
CA ALA A 143 12.72 0.27 -9.56
C ALA A 143 13.26 -0.63 -10.67
N THR A 144 12.48 -1.60 -11.15
CA THR A 144 12.87 -2.43 -12.32
C THR A 144 13.01 -1.60 -13.59
N LEU A 145 12.08 -0.67 -13.85
CA LEU A 145 12.18 0.25 -14.98
C LEU A 145 13.40 1.17 -14.87
N ALA A 146 13.72 1.64 -13.67
CA ALA A 146 14.91 2.45 -13.43
C ALA A 146 16.21 1.66 -13.70
N LEU A 147 16.24 0.36 -13.38
CA LEU A 147 17.36 -0.51 -13.74
C LEU A 147 17.48 -0.69 -15.26
N ILE A 148 16.37 -0.97 -15.96
CA ILE A 148 16.35 -1.06 -17.43
C ILE A 148 16.91 0.22 -18.05
N LYS A 149 16.48 1.39 -17.55
CA LYS A 149 17.00 2.69 -18.00
C LYS A 149 18.51 2.80 -17.78
N LYS A 150 19.02 2.41 -16.61
CA LYS A 150 20.46 2.45 -16.30
C LYS A 150 21.29 1.57 -17.25
N VAL A 151 20.80 0.37 -17.57
CA VAL A 151 21.43 -0.54 -18.54
C VAL A 151 21.44 0.09 -19.94
N ALA A 152 20.31 0.64 -20.39
CA ALA A 152 20.22 1.31 -21.69
C ALA A 152 21.15 2.53 -21.78
N ASP A 153 21.25 3.32 -20.70
CA ASP A 153 22.18 4.45 -20.59
C ASP A 153 23.64 4.00 -20.70
N GLU A 154 24.03 2.90 -20.05
CA GLU A 154 25.39 2.34 -20.14
C GLU A 154 25.71 1.87 -21.55
N LEU A 155 24.84 1.05 -22.14
CA LEU A 155 25.01 0.54 -23.51
C LEU A 155 25.17 1.68 -24.51
N SER A 156 24.30 2.68 -24.44
CA SER A 156 24.30 3.80 -25.39
C SER A 156 25.50 4.74 -25.22
N LYS A 157 25.99 4.95 -23.99
CA LYS A 157 27.04 5.95 -23.71
C LYS A 157 28.44 5.36 -23.65
N LYS A 158 28.56 4.09 -23.24
CA LYS A 158 29.84 3.44 -22.97
C LYS A 158 30.06 2.16 -23.80
N GLY A 159 29.01 1.57 -24.36
CA GLY A 159 29.11 0.30 -25.08
C GLY A 159 29.43 -0.90 -24.18
N THR A 160 29.18 -0.78 -22.87
CA THR A 160 29.47 -1.82 -21.88
C THR A 160 28.18 -2.36 -21.23
N TYR A 161 28.28 -3.48 -20.52
CA TYR A 161 27.16 -4.21 -19.92
C TYR A 161 27.40 -4.56 -18.44
N ASN A 162 28.19 -3.76 -17.72
CA ASN A 162 28.59 -4.07 -16.34
C ASN A 162 27.40 -4.03 -15.38
N ILE A 163 26.49 -3.07 -15.52
CA ILE A 163 25.29 -2.98 -14.67
C ILE A 163 24.41 -4.23 -14.83
N LEU A 164 24.34 -4.76 -16.06
CA LEU A 164 23.61 -5.99 -16.33
C LEU A 164 24.32 -7.20 -15.71
N LEU A 165 25.65 -7.27 -15.80
CA LEU A 165 26.44 -8.32 -15.17
C LEU A 165 26.28 -8.33 -13.65
N ASP A 166 26.34 -7.15 -13.00
CA ASP A 166 26.16 -7.01 -11.56
C ASP A 166 24.73 -7.43 -11.15
N ALA A 167 23.71 -6.99 -11.87
CA ALA A 167 22.32 -7.30 -11.57
C ALA A 167 21.96 -8.78 -11.81
N LEU A 168 22.61 -9.44 -12.77
CA LEU A 168 22.43 -10.85 -13.10
C LEU A 168 23.40 -11.78 -12.38
N THR A 169 24.37 -11.23 -11.62
CA THR A 169 25.28 -12.05 -10.82
C THR A 169 24.41 -12.92 -9.92
N PRO A 170 24.47 -14.26 -10.06
CA PRO A 170 23.64 -15.14 -9.26
C PRO A 170 23.91 -14.83 -7.81
N LEU A 171 22.88 -14.41 -7.06
CA LEU A 171 22.91 -14.48 -5.62
C LEU A 171 23.34 -15.92 -5.29
N PRO A 172 24.43 -16.16 -4.55
CA PRO A 172 24.82 -17.50 -4.14
C PRO A 172 23.66 -18.28 -3.49
N ASP A 173 22.64 -17.57 -2.97
CA ASP A 173 21.49 -18.12 -2.24
C ASP A 173 20.10 -17.93 -2.89
N ALA A 174 19.94 -17.21 -4.01
CA ALA A 174 18.59 -17.03 -4.59
C ALA A 174 18.00 -18.32 -5.18
N ALA A 175 18.87 -19.21 -5.68
CA ALA A 175 18.47 -20.55 -6.09
C ALA A 175 18.14 -21.46 -4.88
N LEU A 176 18.63 -21.15 -3.69
CA LEU A 176 18.39 -21.93 -2.47
C LEU A 176 17.01 -21.63 -1.89
N ALA A 177 16.62 -20.35 -1.84
CA ALA A 177 15.31 -19.92 -1.35
C ALA A 177 14.15 -20.46 -2.22
N TYR A 178 14.32 -20.51 -3.54
CA TYR A 178 13.32 -21.09 -4.45
C TYR A 178 13.19 -22.61 -4.25
N LYS A 179 14.32 -23.34 -4.15
CA LYS A 179 14.33 -24.80 -3.92
C LYS A 179 13.74 -25.20 -2.56
N MET A 180 13.95 -24.40 -1.51
CA MET A 180 13.34 -24.62 -0.19
C MET A 180 11.84 -24.32 -0.18
N ALA A 181 11.37 -23.33 -0.95
CA ALA A 181 9.96 -22.96 -1.01
C ALA A 181 9.08 -23.96 -1.79
N ILE A 182 9.64 -24.70 -2.75
CA ILE A 182 8.89 -25.68 -3.57
C ILE A 182 9.19 -27.15 -3.24
N GLY A 183 9.97 -27.41 -2.19
CA GLY A 183 10.16 -28.76 -1.64
C GLY A 183 11.00 -29.73 -2.49
N LEU A 184 11.75 -29.24 -3.48
CA LEU A 184 12.54 -30.08 -4.41
C LEU A 184 13.86 -30.64 -3.82
N ASN A 185 14.08 -30.49 -2.52
CA ASN A 185 15.23 -31.08 -1.81
C ASN A 185 14.85 -32.29 -0.92
N LYS A 186 13.76 -32.98 -1.26
CA LYS A 186 13.46 -34.31 -0.71
C LYS A 186 13.54 -35.37 -1.80
#